data_AF-A0A529HSP4-F1
#
_entry.id   AF-A0A529HSP4-F1
#
_cell.length_a   1.000
_cell.length_b   1.000
_cell.length_c   1.000
_cell.angle_alpha   90.00
_cell.angle_beta   90.00
_cell.angle_gamma   90.00
#
_symmetry.space_group_name_H-M   'P 1'
#
loop_
_entity.id
_entity.type
_entity.pdbx_description
1 polymer ?
#
loop_
_entity_poly.entity_id
_entity_poly.type
_entity_poly.pdbx_seq_one_letter_code
_entity_poly.pdbx_strand_id
1 'polypeptide(L)'
;SLAVDYIARDESNPYFTYDPAQCIVCSRCVRACEEVQGTFALTIEGRGFESRMVAGMSEDFITSECVSCGACVQACPTDALREKTVLEKGMPERSAVTTCAYCGVGCSFKAEVKGDEVIRMLPYKDGKANHGHSCVKGRFAYGYATHKDRILSPMIREKISDPWREVSWEEAIAHTAKEFRRIQYQYGRTAIGGITSSRCTNEETYLVQKLVRQGFRNNNVDTCARVCHSPTGYGLGQTYGTSAGTQDFDSVEFTDVAVIIGANPVSAHPVFASRLKKRLRQGAKLIVLDPRRTEMVKSAHIEA
;
A
#
# COMPACT_ATOMS: atom_id res chain seq x y z
N SER A 1 10.45 46.61 -12.17
CA SER A 1 9.62 46.08 -11.07
C SER A 1 9.66 44.57 -11.17
N LEU A 2 9.98 43.87 -10.08
CA LEU A 2 9.81 42.42 -10.03
C LEU A 2 8.30 42.18 -9.94
N ALA A 3 7.65 41.94 -11.08
CA ALA A 3 6.34 41.32 -11.08
C ALA A 3 6.57 39.90 -10.57
N VAL A 4 6.42 39.70 -9.25
CA VAL A 4 6.38 38.35 -8.70
C VAL A 4 5.06 37.78 -9.19
N ASP A 5 5.10 36.99 -10.26
CA ASP A 5 3.94 36.23 -10.72
C ASP A 5 3.52 35.32 -9.56
N TYR A 6 2.41 35.68 -8.93
CA TYR A 6 1.83 34.93 -7.82
C TYR A 6 1.36 33.58 -8.36
N ILE A 7 2.08 32.51 -8.00
CA ILE A 7 1.64 31.15 -8.26
C ILE A 7 0.66 30.79 -7.14
N ALA A 8 -0.58 30.51 -7.53
CA ALA A 8 -1.60 30.08 -6.59
C ALA A 8 -1.21 28.75 -5.93
N ARG A 9 -1.69 28.55 -4.71
CA ARG A 9 -1.58 27.27 -4.01
C ARG A 9 -2.30 26.18 -4.81
N ASP A 10 -1.63 25.06 -5.05
CA ASP A 10 -2.24 23.88 -5.66
C ASP A 10 -2.84 22.98 -4.57
N GLU A 11 -4.16 22.82 -4.63
CA GLU A 11 -4.94 21.95 -3.75
C GLU A 11 -5.62 20.80 -4.50
N SER A 12 -5.26 20.57 -5.77
CA SER A 12 -5.84 19.58 -6.67
C SER A 12 -5.72 18.14 -6.15
N ASN A 13 -4.61 17.83 -5.46
CA ASN A 13 -4.41 16.53 -4.85
C ASN A 13 -5.24 16.39 -3.56
N PRO A 14 -5.98 15.29 -3.35
CA PRO A 14 -6.83 15.15 -2.16
C PRO A 14 -6.05 14.92 -0.86
N TYR A 15 -4.75 14.63 -0.92
CA TYR A 15 -3.98 14.21 0.26
C TYR A 15 -2.99 15.27 0.78
N PHE A 16 -2.45 16.11 -0.11
CA PHE A 16 -1.48 17.14 0.24
C PHE A 16 -1.72 18.40 -0.60
N THR A 17 -1.13 19.51 -0.18
CA THR A 17 -1.15 20.79 -0.92
C THR A 17 0.26 21.22 -1.25
N TYR A 18 0.39 22.02 -2.31
CA TYR A 18 1.62 22.73 -2.64
C TYR A 18 1.41 24.24 -2.55
N ASP A 19 2.12 24.88 -1.61
CA ASP A 19 2.20 26.34 -1.48
C ASP A 19 3.61 26.82 -1.91
N PRO A 20 3.75 27.34 -3.15
CA PRO A 20 5.04 27.79 -3.66
C PRO A 20 5.59 29.02 -2.92
N ALA A 21 4.75 29.78 -2.19
CA ALA A 21 5.20 30.95 -1.44
C ALA A 21 6.17 30.59 -0.30
N GLN A 22 6.13 29.34 0.16
CA GLN A 22 7.01 28.82 1.21
C GLN A 22 8.20 28.01 0.65
N CYS A 23 8.34 27.95 -0.68
CA CYS A 23 9.38 27.15 -1.34
C CYS A 23 10.74 27.86 -1.29
N ILE A 24 11.75 27.16 -0.78
CA ILE A 24 13.15 27.63 -0.76
C ILE A 24 14.01 27.09 -1.92
N VAL A 25 13.37 26.46 -2.93
CA VAL A 25 14.03 25.95 -4.14
C VAL A 25 15.24 25.03 -3.85
N CYS A 26 15.17 24.23 -2.77
CA CYS A 26 16.26 23.32 -2.38
C CYS A 26 16.34 22.03 -3.22
N SER A 27 15.37 21.82 -4.13
CA SER A 27 15.26 20.65 -5.02
C SER A 27 15.12 19.27 -4.34
N ARG A 28 14.92 19.21 -3.01
CA ARG A 28 14.72 17.93 -2.29
C ARG A 28 13.49 17.15 -2.78
N CYS A 29 12.42 17.85 -3.15
CA CYS A 29 11.20 17.24 -3.72
C CYS A 29 11.45 16.63 -5.10
N VAL A 30 12.15 17.35 -5.98
CA VAL A 30 12.57 16.87 -7.32
C VAL A 30 13.45 15.64 -7.18
N ARG A 31 14.50 15.72 -6.36
CA ARG A 31 15.42 14.61 -6.08
C ARG A 31 14.72 13.39 -5.49
N ALA A 32 13.77 13.57 -4.58
CA ALA A 32 12.97 12.46 -4.06
C ALA A 32 12.10 11.80 -5.15
N CYS A 33 11.55 12.59 -6.09
CA CYS A 33 10.74 12.07 -7.19
C CYS A 33 11.58 11.29 -8.23
N GLU A 34 12.79 11.74 -8.54
CA GLU A 34 13.66 11.14 -9.55
C GLU A 34 14.56 10.01 -8.99
N GLU A 35 15.17 10.21 -7.82
CA GLU A 35 16.16 9.28 -7.25
C GLU A 35 15.46 8.11 -6.54
N VAL A 36 14.41 8.41 -5.76
CA VAL A 36 13.71 7.42 -4.92
C VAL A 36 12.53 6.81 -5.66
N GLN A 37 11.54 7.62 -6.04
CA GLN A 37 10.33 7.10 -6.70
C GLN A 37 10.60 6.64 -8.14
N GLY A 38 11.33 7.44 -8.92
CA GLY A 38 11.69 7.17 -10.31
C GLY A 38 10.61 7.49 -11.34
N THR A 39 9.72 8.45 -11.04
CA THR A 39 8.66 8.89 -11.98
C THR A 39 8.98 10.20 -12.70
N PHE A 40 9.86 11.04 -12.15
CA PHE A 40 10.28 12.32 -12.77
C PHE A 40 9.11 13.29 -13.01
N ALA A 41 8.11 13.28 -12.13
CA ALA A 41 6.93 14.14 -12.24
C ALA A 41 7.15 15.59 -11.77
N LEU A 42 8.35 15.92 -11.26
CA LEU A 42 8.67 17.24 -10.70
C LEU A 42 9.93 17.78 -11.36
N THR A 43 9.96 19.07 -11.63
CA THR A 43 11.15 19.78 -12.13
C THR A 43 11.24 21.19 -11.53
N ILE A 44 12.34 21.90 -11.84
CA ILE A 44 12.49 23.33 -11.58
C ILE A 44 12.33 24.07 -12.90
N GLU A 45 11.30 24.90 -13.00
CA GLU A 45 11.10 25.83 -14.10
C GLU A 45 11.71 27.20 -13.75
N GLY A 46 12.15 27.95 -14.77
CA GLY A 46 12.74 29.28 -14.59
C GLY A 46 14.20 29.27 -14.17
N ARG A 47 14.79 30.47 -14.04
CA ARG A 47 16.23 30.64 -13.74
C ARG A 47 16.46 31.77 -12.74
N GLY A 48 17.35 31.53 -11.79
CA GLY A 48 17.72 32.52 -10.78
C GLY A 48 16.60 32.71 -9.76
N PHE A 49 16.23 33.96 -9.47
CA PHE A 49 15.16 34.25 -8.52
C PHE A 49 13.78 33.79 -9.01
N GLU A 50 13.61 33.64 -10.32
CA GLU A 50 12.37 33.14 -10.93
C GLU A 50 12.27 31.61 -10.94
N SER A 51 13.22 30.89 -10.33
CA SER A 51 13.14 29.43 -10.26
C SER A 51 11.99 28.97 -9.35
N ARG A 52 11.15 28.07 -9.86
CA ARG A 52 9.97 27.52 -9.17
C ARG A 52 9.92 26.02 -9.36
N MET A 53 9.54 25.30 -8.30
CA MET A 53 9.23 23.88 -8.46
C MET A 53 7.84 23.73 -9.07
N VAL A 54 7.73 22.90 -10.09
CA VAL A 54 6.49 22.62 -10.81
C VAL A 54 6.29 21.12 -11.00
N ALA A 55 5.03 20.69 -11.12
CA ALA A 55 4.67 19.34 -11.50
C ALA A 55 4.45 19.26 -13.02
N GLY A 56 4.89 18.18 -13.66
CA GLY A 56 4.80 18.00 -15.11
C GLY A 56 5.39 19.19 -15.89
N MET A 57 4.62 19.71 -16.85
CA MET A 57 4.89 20.96 -17.57
C MET A 57 4.09 22.13 -16.99
N SER A 58 4.26 22.39 -15.69
CA SER A 58 3.50 23.41 -14.95
C SER A 58 2.00 23.11 -14.89
N GLU A 59 1.70 21.84 -14.67
CA GLU A 59 0.36 21.30 -14.46
C GLU A 59 0.04 21.18 -12.96
N ASP A 60 -1.24 20.98 -12.64
CA ASP A 60 -1.66 20.62 -11.30
C ASP A 60 -1.14 19.21 -10.93
N PHE A 61 -0.89 18.98 -9.64
CA PHE A 61 -0.39 17.70 -9.14
C PHE A 61 -1.28 16.51 -9.53
N ILE A 62 -2.61 16.67 -9.59
CA ILE A 62 -3.53 15.57 -9.93
C ILE A 62 -3.55 15.23 -11.42
N THR A 63 -3.27 16.19 -12.30
CA THR A 63 -3.27 16.01 -13.76
C THR A 63 -1.91 15.58 -14.29
N SER A 64 -0.84 15.91 -13.55
CA SER A 64 0.53 15.50 -13.85
C SER A 64 0.77 14.00 -13.72
N GLU A 65 2.00 13.55 -14.03
CA GLU A 65 2.45 12.17 -13.82
C GLU A 65 2.65 11.80 -12.33
N CYS A 66 2.28 12.67 -11.39
CA CYS A 66 2.41 12.40 -9.96
C CYS A 66 1.49 11.25 -9.50
N VAL A 67 2.11 10.18 -8.98
CA VAL A 67 1.38 9.00 -8.46
C VAL A 67 1.07 9.06 -6.96
N SER A 68 1.19 10.24 -6.33
CA SER A 68 0.86 10.46 -4.91
C SER A 68 1.60 9.54 -3.92
N CYS A 69 2.89 9.26 -4.15
CA CYS A 69 3.70 8.45 -3.22
C CYS A 69 4.05 9.17 -1.90
N GLY A 70 3.97 10.50 -1.89
CA GLY A 70 4.26 11.35 -0.72
C GLY A 70 5.76 11.52 -0.40
N ALA A 71 6.68 11.04 -1.23
CA ALA A 71 8.12 11.18 -1.00
C ALA A 71 8.57 12.66 -1.03
N CYS A 72 8.01 13.45 -1.95
CA CYS A 72 8.27 14.90 -2.01
C CYS A 72 7.76 15.64 -0.77
N VAL A 73 6.58 15.25 -0.27
CA VAL A 73 5.97 15.81 0.95
C VAL A 73 6.81 15.47 2.19
N GLN A 74 7.28 14.22 2.29
CA GLN A 74 8.18 13.80 3.37
C GLN A 74 9.53 14.53 3.34
N ALA A 75 10.01 14.91 2.15
CA ALA A 75 11.32 15.54 1.98
C ALA A 75 11.29 17.07 2.10
N CYS A 76 10.12 17.71 2.07
CA CYS A 76 10.00 19.16 2.10
C CYS A 76 10.34 19.73 3.50
N PRO A 77 11.24 20.72 3.60
CA PRO A 77 11.63 21.29 4.91
C PRO A 77 10.81 22.51 5.35
N THR A 78 10.01 23.14 4.48
CA THR A 78 9.44 24.48 4.71
C THR A 78 7.93 24.53 4.53
N ASP A 79 7.21 23.44 4.75
CA ASP A 79 5.76 23.33 4.60
C ASP A 79 5.18 23.66 3.21
N ALA A 80 6.03 24.00 2.23
CA ALA A 80 5.63 24.20 0.85
C ALA A 80 4.88 22.98 0.30
N LEU A 81 5.30 21.76 0.63
CA LEU A 81 4.53 20.55 0.40
C LEU A 81 4.11 19.97 1.75
N ARG A 82 2.81 19.94 2.03
CA ARG A 82 2.27 19.52 3.34
C ARG A 82 0.98 18.74 3.20
N GLU A 83 0.78 17.77 4.10
CA GLU A 83 -0.43 16.95 4.18
C GLU A 83 -1.65 17.76 4.64
N LYS A 84 -2.79 17.54 3.99
CA LYS A 84 -4.06 18.17 4.36
C LYS A 84 -4.51 17.78 5.77
N THR A 85 -4.31 16.51 6.16
CA THR A 85 -4.68 16.04 7.51
C THR A 85 -3.91 16.76 8.63
N VAL A 86 -2.66 17.16 8.41
CA VAL A 86 -1.86 17.90 9.39
C VAL A 86 -2.32 19.37 9.48
N LEU A 87 -2.85 19.92 8.40
CA LEU A 87 -3.46 21.26 8.40
C LEU A 87 -4.81 21.25 9.13
N GLU A 88 -5.63 20.22 8.90
CA GLU A 88 -6.97 20.09 9.47
C GLU A 88 -6.96 19.71 10.95
N LYS A 89 -6.08 18.79 11.36
CA LYS A 89 -6.11 18.15 12.69
C LYS A 89 -4.94 18.57 13.60
N GLY A 90 -4.00 19.32 13.04
CA GLY A 90 -2.78 19.78 13.71
C GLY A 90 -1.68 18.74 13.77
N MET A 91 -0.59 19.09 14.46
CA MET A 91 0.60 18.23 14.57
C MET A 91 0.35 17.01 15.48
N PRO A 92 0.95 15.85 15.16
CA PRO A 92 0.87 14.66 16.00
C PRO A 92 1.72 14.78 17.27
N GLU A 93 1.41 13.97 18.28
CA GLU A 93 2.03 13.99 19.61
C GLU A 93 2.90 12.76 19.88
N ARG A 94 2.52 11.61 19.32
CA ARG A 94 3.23 10.34 19.49
C ARG A 94 3.23 9.56 18.18
N SER A 95 4.08 8.53 18.10
CA SER A 95 4.11 7.63 16.95
C SER A 95 4.24 6.16 17.37
N ALA A 96 3.73 5.27 16.54
CA ALA A 96 3.90 3.82 16.69
C ALA A 96 4.30 3.19 15.35
N VAL A 97 5.23 2.23 15.39
CA VAL A 97 5.63 1.50 14.19
C VAL A 97 4.57 0.44 13.87
N THR A 98 4.15 0.41 12.62
CA THR A 98 3.18 -0.54 12.08
C THR A 98 3.54 -0.91 10.64
N THR A 99 2.77 -1.79 10.02
CA THR A 99 2.97 -2.25 8.65
C THR A 99 1.77 -1.96 7.77
N CYS A 100 2.04 -1.72 6.49
CA CYS A 100 1.02 -1.54 5.46
C CYS A 100 0.17 -2.81 5.27
N ALA A 101 -1.15 -2.70 5.37
CA ALA A 101 -2.08 -3.82 5.23
C ALA A 101 -2.42 -4.19 3.77
N TYR A 102 -1.57 -3.88 2.79
CA TYR A 102 -1.87 -4.00 1.35
C TYR A 102 -1.08 -5.11 0.62
N CYS A 103 -0.10 -4.75 -0.21
CA CYS A 103 0.36 -5.53 -1.36
C CYS A 103 1.44 -6.59 -1.06
N GLY A 104 1.59 -7.06 0.17
CA GLY A 104 2.58 -8.08 0.52
C GLY A 104 4.05 -7.62 0.53
N VAL A 105 4.37 -6.39 0.09
CA VAL A 105 5.72 -5.81 0.23
C VAL A 105 6.10 -5.63 1.70
N GLY A 106 5.12 -5.35 2.57
CA GLY A 106 5.36 -5.18 4.00
C GLY A 106 6.04 -3.85 4.36
N CYS A 107 5.77 -2.77 3.62
CA CYS A 107 6.34 -1.45 3.92
C CYS A 107 6.02 -1.05 5.37
N SER A 108 7.06 -0.73 6.14
CA SER A 108 6.95 -0.28 7.53
C SER A 108 6.67 1.22 7.58
N PHE A 109 5.77 1.61 8.49
CA PHE A 109 5.34 2.99 8.72
C PHE A 109 5.43 3.34 10.20
N LYS A 110 5.69 4.61 10.49
CA LYS A 110 5.34 5.27 11.74
C LYS A 110 3.96 5.89 11.57
N ALA A 111 2.95 5.34 12.23
CA ALA A 111 1.66 5.99 12.38
C ALA A 111 1.82 7.10 13.42
N GLU A 112 1.72 8.35 12.99
CA GLU A 112 1.77 9.51 13.87
C GLU A 112 0.35 9.89 14.28
N VAL A 113 0.13 9.99 15.58
CA VAL A 113 -1.20 10.06 16.18
C VAL A 113 -1.30 11.21 17.18
N LYS A 114 -2.52 11.68 17.40
CA LYS A 114 -2.89 12.72 18.37
C LYS A 114 -4.12 12.23 19.12
N GLY A 115 -4.03 12.08 20.43
CA GLY A 115 -5.01 11.27 21.17
C GLY A 115 -5.11 9.86 20.58
N ASP A 116 -6.32 9.48 20.13
CA ASP A 116 -6.62 8.19 19.47
C ASP A 116 -6.75 8.29 17.94
N GLU A 117 -6.50 9.46 17.36
CA GLU A 117 -6.67 9.69 15.94
C GLU A 117 -5.34 9.61 15.18
N VAL A 118 -5.34 8.88 14.06
CA VAL A 118 -4.20 8.84 13.14
C VAL A 118 -4.18 10.11 12.30
N ILE A 119 -3.15 10.94 12.51
CA ILE A 119 -2.96 12.19 11.77
C ILE A 119 -2.32 11.90 10.41
N ARG A 120 -1.24 11.12 10.40
CA ARG A 120 -0.56 10.69 9.18
C ARG A 120 0.23 9.40 9.36
N MET A 121 0.56 8.76 8.25
CA MET A 121 1.46 7.61 8.20
C MET A 121 2.75 7.98 7.46
N LEU A 122 3.89 8.00 8.14
CA LEU A 122 5.19 8.24 7.51
C LEU A 122 5.96 6.94 7.33
N PRO A 123 6.65 6.72 6.20
CA PRO A 123 7.54 5.56 6.04
C PRO A 123 8.58 5.49 7.16
N TYR A 124 8.78 4.30 7.73
CA TYR A 124 9.85 4.09 8.70
C TYR A 124 11.14 3.71 7.97
N LYS A 125 12.22 4.46 8.23
CA LYS A 125 13.50 4.31 7.52
C LYS A 125 14.17 2.96 7.74
N ASP A 126 14.01 2.38 8.93
CA ASP A 126 14.65 1.10 9.28
C ASP A 126 13.85 -0.12 8.77
N GLY A 127 12.75 0.11 8.03
CA GLY A 127 11.99 -0.95 7.38
C GLY A 127 12.78 -1.55 6.21
N LYS A 128 13.28 -2.77 6.36
CA LYS A 128 14.09 -3.48 5.34
C LYS A 128 13.43 -3.59 3.97
N ALA A 129 12.09 -3.64 3.92
CA ALA A 129 11.36 -3.78 2.66
C ALA A 129 11.29 -2.46 1.86
N ASN A 130 11.28 -1.31 2.54
CA ASN A 130 10.92 -0.03 1.92
C ASN A 130 11.90 1.12 2.15
N HIS A 131 12.88 0.99 3.06
CA HIS A 131 13.96 1.97 3.29
C HIS A 131 13.48 3.43 3.35
N GLY A 132 12.34 3.67 4.02
CA GLY A 132 11.76 5.01 4.14
C GLY A 132 10.96 5.52 2.93
N HIS A 133 10.54 4.64 2.03
CA HIS A 133 9.67 4.94 0.87
C HIS A 133 8.27 4.31 0.99
N SER A 134 7.31 4.76 0.19
CA SER A 134 5.92 4.29 0.19
C SER A 134 5.17 4.49 -1.12
N CYS A 135 3.93 3.99 -1.18
CA CYS A 135 2.96 4.35 -2.21
C CYS A 135 1.70 4.99 -1.58
N VAL A 136 0.85 5.57 -2.43
CA VAL A 136 -0.40 6.25 -2.03
C VAL A 136 -1.27 5.43 -1.05
N LYS A 137 -1.36 4.11 -1.27
CA LYS A 137 -2.24 3.22 -0.49
C LYS A 137 -1.87 3.19 0.99
N GLY A 138 -0.60 2.92 1.29
CA GLY A 138 -0.12 2.90 2.68
C GLY A 138 0.07 4.31 3.27
N ARG A 139 0.43 5.27 2.41
CA ARG A 139 0.79 6.63 2.84
C ARG A 139 -0.42 7.48 3.25
N PHE A 140 -1.55 7.31 2.56
CA PHE A 140 -2.71 8.18 2.68
C PHE A 140 -4.04 7.43 2.82
N ALA A 141 -4.19 6.24 2.21
CA ALA A 141 -5.47 5.53 2.21
C ALA A 141 -5.68 4.67 3.47
N TYR A 142 -5.68 5.31 4.64
CA TYR A 142 -6.03 4.72 5.95
C TYR A 142 -7.41 5.15 6.46
N GLY A 143 -8.10 6.06 5.76
CA GLY A 143 -9.41 6.61 6.15
C GLY A 143 -10.57 5.59 6.13
N TYR A 144 -10.39 4.40 5.56
CA TYR A 144 -11.40 3.34 5.60
C TYR A 144 -11.69 2.88 7.05
N ALA A 145 -10.73 3.04 7.96
CA ALA A 145 -10.91 2.68 9.37
C ALA A 145 -11.91 3.57 10.11
N THR A 146 -12.14 4.79 9.62
CA THR A 146 -13.05 5.79 10.20
C THR A 146 -14.22 6.12 9.27
N HIS A 147 -14.43 5.33 8.22
CA HIS A 147 -15.55 5.55 7.30
C HIS A 147 -16.88 5.25 7.98
N LYS A 148 -17.90 6.07 7.71
CA LYS A 148 -19.25 5.95 8.30
C LYS A 148 -19.95 4.62 8.03
N ASP A 149 -19.60 3.95 6.92
CA ASP A 149 -20.18 2.65 6.55
C ASP A 149 -19.52 1.47 7.28
N ARG A 150 -18.55 1.72 8.18
CA ARG A 150 -17.94 0.67 8.98
C ARG A 150 -18.97 0.10 9.95
N ILE A 151 -19.28 -1.18 9.81
CA ILE A 151 -20.14 -1.93 10.73
C ILE A 151 -19.38 -2.15 12.05
N LEU A 152 -20.01 -1.79 13.17
CA LEU A 152 -19.43 -1.88 14.53
C LEU A 152 -20.15 -2.87 15.45
N SER A 153 -21.35 -3.34 15.06
CA SER A 153 -22.18 -4.27 15.83
C SER A 153 -22.32 -5.62 15.10
N PRO A 154 -22.32 -6.76 15.82
CA PRO A 154 -22.75 -8.04 15.25
C PRO A 154 -24.18 -7.96 14.72
N MET A 155 -24.46 -8.70 13.65
CA MET A 155 -25.79 -8.74 13.03
C MET A 155 -26.17 -10.17 12.64
N ILE A 156 -27.47 -10.48 12.75
CA ILE A 156 -28.06 -11.75 12.32
C ILE A 156 -29.22 -11.47 11.37
N ARG A 157 -29.45 -12.38 10.42
CA ARG A 157 -30.69 -12.52 9.66
C ARG A 157 -31.02 -14.01 9.52
N GLU A 158 -32.30 -14.36 9.54
CA GLU A 158 -32.73 -15.76 9.40
C GLU A 158 -32.65 -16.21 7.95
N LYS A 159 -33.13 -15.39 7.03
CA LYS A 159 -33.02 -15.60 5.58
C LYS A 159 -32.29 -14.44 4.92
N ILE A 160 -31.71 -14.70 3.75
CA ILE A 160 -31.01 -13.67 2.97
C ILE A 160 -31.95 -12.56 2.46
N SER A 161 -33.25 -12.86 2.37
CA SER A 161 -34.32 -11.90 2.05
C SER A 161 -34.63 -10.94 3.19
N ASP A 162 -34.27 -11.30 4.41
CA ASP A 162 -34.66 -10.55 5.60
C ASP A 162 -33.65 -9.43 5.85
N PRO A 163 -34.11 -8.31 6.44
CA PRO A 163 -33.20 -7.25 6.87
C PRO A 163 -32.26 -7.76 7.97
N TRP A 164 -31.09 -7.13 8.07
CA TRP A 164 -30.18 -7.37 9.18
C TRP A 164 -30.79 -6.86 10.49
N ARG A 165 -30.56 -7.61 11.57
CA ARG A 165 -30.84 -7.19 12.94
C ARG A 165 -29.54 -7.11 13.73
N GLU A 166 -29.25 -5.94 14.28
CA GLU A 166 -28.15 -5.78 15.26
C GLU A 166 -28.46 -6.56 16.53
N VAL A 167 -27.46 -7.25 17.06
CA VAL A 167 -27.57 -8.13 18.23
C VAL A 167 -26.33 -8.03 19.12
N SER A 168 -26.42 -8.58 20.34
CA SER A 168 -25.26 -8.69 21.22
C SER A 168 -24.27 -9.75 20.71
N TRP A 169 -23.03 -9.69 21.19
CA TRP A 169 -22.01 -10.69 20.89
C TRP A 169 -22.41 -12.09 21.38
N GLU A 170 -23.01 -12.18 22.56
CA GLU A 170 -23.48 -13.44 23.15
C GLU A 170 -24.56 -14.09 22.28
N GLU A 171 -25.52 -13.30 21.80
CA GLU A 171 -26.58 -13.77 20.91
C GLU A 171 -26.03 -14.23 19.56
N ALA A 172 -25.15 -13.43 18.94
CA ALA A 172 -24.50 -13.75 17.67
C ALA A 172 -23.72 -15.07 17.75
N ILE A 173 -22.84 -15.19 18.75
CA ILE A 173 -21.99 -16.37 18.92
C ILE A 173 -22.83 -17.61 19.24
N ALA A 174 -23.83 -17.50 20.13
CA ALA A 174 -24.70 -18.62 20.49
C ALA A 174 -25.52 -19.11 19.30
N HIS A 175 -26.10 -18.19 18.52
CA HIS A 175 -26.85 -18.51 17.31
C HIS A 175 -25.96 -19.20 16.27
N THR A 176 -24.80 -18.63 15.94
CA THR A 176 -23.85 -19.21 14.99
C THR A 176 -23.38 -20.60 15.42
N ALA A 177 -23.04 -20.79 16.70
CA ALA A 177 -22.62 -22.10 17.23
C ALA A 177 -23.74 -23.15 17.15
N LYS A 178 -24.99 -22.75 17.42
CA LYS A 178 -26.17 -23.63 17.28
C LYS A 178 -26.33 -24.10 15.83
N GLU A 179 -26.24 -23.19 14.86
CA GLU A 179 -26.38 -23.54 13.44
C GLU A 179 -25.25 -24.43 12.94
N PHE A 180 -24.00 -24.18 13.34
CA PHE A 180 -22.90 -25.10 13.01
C PHE A 180 -23.16 -26.52 13.53
N ARG A 181 -23.58 -26.66 14.79
CA ARG A 181 -23.91 -27.98 15.36
C ARG A 181 -25.07 -28.65 14.63
N ARG A 182 -26.13 -27.89 14.29
CA ARG A 182 -27.28 -28.41 13.53
C ARG A 182 -26.85 -28.94 12.16
N ILE A 183 -26.06 -28.17 11.42
CA ILE A 183 -25.56 -28.57 10.09
C ILE A 183 -24.66 -29.81 10.21
N GLN A 184 -23.75 -29.85 11.18
CA GLN A 184 -22.89 -31.01 11.38
C GLN A 184 -23.67 -32.27 11.80
N TYR A 185 -24.71 -32.13 12.61
CA TYR A 185 -25.59 -33.24 12.99
C TYR A 185 -26.33 -33.81 11.77
N GLN A 186 -26.84 -32.93 10.90
CA GLN A 186 -27.65 -33.32 9.75
C GLN A 186 -26.83 -33.83 8.55
N TYR A 187 -25.66 -33.22 8.29
CA TYR A 187 -24.89 -33.43 7.05
C TYR A 187 -23.45 -33.93 7.30
N GLY A 188 -23.08 -34.15 8.55
CA GLY A 188 -21.75 -34.62 8.94
C GLY A 188 -20.73 -33.49 9.14
N ARG A 189 -19.59 -33.85 9.76
CA ARG A 189 -18.58 -32.88 10.19
C ARG A 189 -17.92 -32.10 9.05
N THR A 190 -17.87 -32.67 7.85
CA THR A 190 -17.26 -32.07 6.65
C THR A 190 -18.21 -31.12 5.92
N ALA A 191 -19.45 -30.93 6.39
CA ALA A 191 -20.41 -29.99 5.79
C ALA A 191 -20.12 -28.52 6.13
N ILE A 192 -19.14 -28.24 6.98
CA ILE A 192 -18.72 -26.90 7.37
C ILE A 192 -17.23 -26.70 7.12
N GLY A 193 -16.81 -25.44 6.98
CA GLY A 193 -15.41 -25.07 6.74
C GLY A 193 -15.15 -23.62 7.08
N GLY A 194 -13.93 -23.15 6.82
CA GLY A 194 -13.53 -21.77 7.06
C GLY A 194 -12.65 -21.22 5.95
N ILE A 195 -12.81 -19.93 5.65
CA ILE A 195 -11.94 -19.19 4.73
C ILE A 195 -11.16 -18.17 5.56
N THR A 196 -9.85 -18.36 5.63
CA THR A 196 -8.93 -17.43 6.30
C THR A 196 -8.66 -16.21 5.42
N SER A 197 -8.23 -15.11 6.06
CA SER A 197 -7.90 -13.87 5.37
C SER A 197 -6.41 -13.58 5.49
N SER A 198 -5.69 -13.49 4.35
CA SER A 198 -4.29 -13.01 4.35
C SER A 198 -4.16 -11.51 4.67
N ARG A 199 -5.28 -10.81 4.90
CA ARG A 199 -5.30 -9.43 5.39
C ARG A 199 -5.27 -9.35 6.92
N CYS A 200 -5.57 -10.46 7.58
CA CYS A 200 -5.44 -10.62 9.03
C CYS A 200 -4.02 -11.05 9.40
N THR A 201 -3.76 -11.09 10.70
CA THR A 201 -2.49 -11.57 11.25
C THR A 201 -2.31 -13.10 11.08
N ASN A 202 -1.08 -13.57 11.21
CA ASN A 202 -0.81 -15.01 11.14
C ASN A 202 -1.31 -15.73 12.42
N GLU A 203 -1.41 -15.04 13.55
CA GLU A 203 -2.00 -15.53 14.80
C GLU A 203 -3.50 -15.78 14.63
N GLU A 204 -4.23 -14.84 14.05
CA GLU A 204 -5.66 -15.01 13.72
C GLU A 204 -5.85 -16.16 12.71
N THR A 205 -5.00 -16.24 11.69
CA THR A 205 -5.01 -17.35 10.72
C THR A 205 -4.80 -18.70 11.42
N TYR A 206 -3.86 -18.76 12.38
CA TYR A 206 -3.63 -19.94 13.20
C TYR A 206 -4.84 -20.31 14.06
N LEU A 207 -5.52 -19.32 14.66
CA LEU A 207 -6.73 -19.54 15.45
C LEU A 207 -7.88 -20.07 14.58
N VAL A 208 -8.10 -19.50 13.39
CA VAL A 208 -9.15 -19.96 12.47
C VAL A 208 -8.88 -21.38 11.99
N GLN A 209 -7.66 -21.71 11.57
CA GLN A 209 -7.36 -23.07 11.15
C GLN A 209 -7.45 -24.07 12.31
N LYS A 210 -7.11 -23.64 13.54
CA LYS A 210 -7.28 -24.45 14.75
C LYS A 210 -8.77 -24.67 15.04
N LEU A 211 -9.61 -23.64 14.90
CA LEU A 211 -11.06 -23.75 15.07
C LEU A 211 -11.64 -24.79 14.09
N VAL A 212 -11.25 -24.74 12.81
CA VAL A 212 -11.72 -25.71 11.81
C VAL A 212 -11.23 -27.13 12.13
N ARG A 213 -9.94 -27.30 12.41
CA ARG A 213 -9.34 -28.63 12.63
C ARG A 213 -9.69 -29.27 13.97
N GLN A 214 -9.62 -28.50 15.04
CA GLN A 214 -9.85 -28.99 16.40
C GLN A 214 -11.28 -28.78 16.87
N GLY A 215 -11.87 -27.61 16.58
CA GLY A 215 -13.25 -27.30 16.95
C GLY A 215 -14.25 -28.04 16.07
N PHE A 216 -14.19 -27.84 14.74
CA PHE A 216 -15.13 -28.45 13.79
C PHE A 216 -14.75 -29.88 13.41
N ARG A 217 -13.52 -30.31 13.70
CA ARG A 217 -13.03 -31.68 13.47
C ARG A 217 -13.05 -32.08 11.99
N ASN A 218 -12.63 -31.17 11.11
CA ASN A 218 -12.41 -31.43 9.69
C ASN A 218 -11.21 -30.62 9.14
N ASN A 219 -10.85 -30.78 7.87
CA ASN A 219 -9.72 -30.07 7.24
C ASN A 219 -10.15 -29.04 6.18
N ASN A 220 -11.42 -28.66 6.15
CA ASN A 220 -11.99 -27.77 5.14
C ASN A 220 -11.68 -26.31 5.48
N VAL A 221 -10.40 -25.95 5.42
CA VAL A 221 -9.91 -24.58 5.61
C VAL A 221 -9.17 -24.12 4.38
N ASP A 222 -9.45 -22.90 3.96
CA ASP A 222 -8.85 -22.34 2.75
C ASP A 222 -8.48 -20.86 2.90
N THR A 223 -7.89 -20.26 1.85
CA THR A 223 -7.45 -18.86 1.83
C THR A 223 -7.40 -18.28 0.42
N CYS A 224 -7.20 -16.96 0.31
CA CYS A 224 -7.01 -16.28 -0.97
C CYS A 224 -5.79 -16.76 -1.76
N ALA A 225 -4.80 -17.40 -1.12
CA ALA A 225 -3.64 -17.97 -1.81
C ALA A 225 -3.98 -19.14 -2.76
N ARG A 226 -5.21 -19.68 -2.76
CA ARG A 226 -5.62 -20.63 -3.81
C ARG A 226 -5.67 -19.99 -5.18
N VAL A 227 -6.32 -18.84 -5.25
CA VAL A 227 -6.50 -18.11 -6.51
C VAL A 227 -5.28 -17.28 -6.87
N CYS A 228 -4.39 -17.02 -5.91
CA CYS A 228 -3.18 -16.23 -6.12
C CYS A 228 -1.95 -16.99 -5.59
N HIS A 229 -1.06 -17.42 -6.50
CA HIS A 229 0.21 -18.11 -6.22
C HIS A 229 0.16 -19.55 -5.69
N SER A 230 -0.98 -20.26 -5.72
CA SER A 230 -0.99 -21.70 -5.40
C SER A 230 -0.08 -22.54 -6.31
N PRO A 231 0.05 -22.29 -7.64
CA PRO A 231 0.96 -23.05 -8.49
C PRO A 231 2.43 -22.76 -8.17
N THR A 232 2.77 -21.56 -7.68
CA THR A 232 4.12 -21.22 -7.21
C THR A 232 4.56 -22.18 -6.11
N GLY A 233 3.70 -22.41 -5.12
CA GLY A 233 3.99 -23.30 -4.00
C GLY A 233 4.18 -24.76 -4.42
N TYR A 234 3.45 -25.22 -5.43
CA TYR A 234 3.61 -26.55 -6.01
C TYR A 234 4.92 -26.67 -6.80
N GLY A 235 5.15 -25.78 -7.77
CA GLY A 235 6.32 -25.82 -8.65
C GLY A 235 7.63 -25.74 -7.88
N LEU A 236 7.81 -24.69 -7.06
CA LEU A 236 9.03 -24.53 -6.25
C LEU A 236 9.17 -25.61 -5.18
N GLY A 237 8.05 -26.14 -4.67
CA GLY A 237 8.06 -27.28 -3.75
C GLY A 237 8.62 -28.54 -4.41
N GLN A 238 8.28 -28.80 -5.67
CA GLN A 238 8.79 -29.95 -6.42
C GLN A 238 10.24 -29.77 -6.89
N THR A 239 10.68 -28.55 -7.20
CA THR A 239 12.02 -28.30 -7.75
C THR A 239 13.08 -27.96 -6.70
N TYR A 240 12.73 -27.15 -5.69
CA TYR A 240 13.67 -26.66 -4.66
C TYR A 240 13.36 -27.16 -3.26
N GLY A 241 12.17 -27.74 -3.04
CA GLY A 241 11.74 -28.23 -1.72
C GLY A 241 11.07 -27.17 -0.84
N THR A 242 10.92 -25.92 -1.31
CA THR A 242 10.32 -24.82 -0.55
C THR A 242 9.20 -24.13 -1.32
N SER A 243 8.06 -23.90 -0.67
CA SER A 243 6.92 -23.16 -1.23
C SER A 243 6.97 -21.65 -0.88
N ALA A 244 8.10 -21.00 -1.11
CA ALA A 244 8.35 -19.59 -0.74
C ALA A 244 9.24 -18.86 -1.75
N GLY A 245 9.42 -17.55 -1.56
CA GLY A 245 10.38 -16.76 -2.32
C GLY A 245 11.84 -17.13 -2.00
N THR A 246 12.74 -16.85 -2.94
CA THR A 246 14.16 -17.25 -2.83
C THR A 246 15.07 -16.17 -2.23
N GLN A 247 14.73 -14.89 -2.42
CA GLN A 247 15.59 -13.74 -2.09
C GLN A 247 14.78 -12.62 -1.44
N ASP A 248 15.46 -11.70 -0.78
CA ASP A 248 14.87 -10.44 -0.32
C ASP A 248 14.81 -9.37 -1.43
N PHE A 249 14.21 -8.22 -1.13
CA PHE A 249 14.18 -7.10 -2.07
C PHE A 249 15.49 -6.32 -2.15
N ASP A 250 16.44 -6.52 -1.24
CA ASP A 250 17.75 -5.89 -1.29
C ASP A 250 18.62 -6.48 -2.40
N SER A 251 18.41 -7.76 -2.71
CA SER A 251 19.05 -8.46 -3.84
C SER A 251 18.92 -7.73 -5.19
N VAL A 252 17.83 -6.96 -5.40
CA VAL A 252 17.61 -6.23 -6.67
C VAL A 252 18.66 -5.16 -6.91
N GLU A 253 19.36 -4.68 -5.88
CA GLU A 253 20.41 -3.66 -6.04
C GLU A 253 21.68 -4.22 -6.69
N PHE A 254 21.82 -5.55 -6.71
CA PHE A 254 22.99 -6.25 -7.23
C PHE A 254 22.73 -6.96 -8.56
N THR A 255 21.49 -6.93 -9.08
CA THR A 255 21.17 -7.63 -10.34
C THR A 255 21.68 -6.87 -11.56
N ASP A 256 22.22 -7.56 -12.55
CA ASP A 256 22.59 -6.98 -13.84
C ASP A 256 21.50 -7.15 -14.91
N VAL A 257 20.58 -8.09 -14.70
CA VAL A 257 19.46 -8.37 -15.60
C VAL A 257 18.22 -8.72 -14.78
N ALA A 258 17.11 -8.05 -15.07
CA ALA A 258 15.79 -8.36 -14.51
C ALA A 258 14.89 -8.95 -15.61
N VAL A 259 14.31 -10.12 -15.33
CA VAL A 259 13.31 -10.76 -16.20
C VAL A 259 11.97 -10.73 -15.48
N ILE A 260 10.96 -10.09 -16.08
CA ILE A 260 9.60 -9.98 -15.54
C ILE A 260 8.67 -10.84 -16.40
N ILE A 261 7.94 -11.76 -15.77
CA ILE A 261 6.98 -12.64 -16.42
C ILE A 261 5.63 -12.51 -15.70
N GLY A 262 4.61 -12.00 -16.38
CA GLY A 262 3.25 -11.91 -15.88
C GLY A 262 3.07 -10.96 -14.69
N ALA A 263 3.79 -9.84 -14.64
CA ALA A 263 3.73 -8.94 -13.48
C ALA A 263 3.83 -7.46 -13.84
N ASN A 264 3.03 -6.62 -13.18
CA ASN A 264 3.17 -5.15 -13.21
C ASN A 264 3.57 -4.57 -11.84
N PRO A 265 4.88 -4.55 -11.50
CA PRO A 265 5.36 -4.00 -10.23
C PRO A 265 4.95 -2.56 -9.98
N VAL A 266 4.88 -1.69 -11.00
CA VAL A 266 4.57 -0.26 -10.81
C VAL A 266 3.22 -0.08 -10.15
N SER A 267 2.22 -0.87 -10.51
CA SER A 267 0.88 -0.81 -9.92
C SER A 267 0.76 -1.68 -8.66
N ALA A 268 1.24 -2.93 -8.73
CA ALA A 268 1.01 -3.93 -7.69
C ALA A 268 1.96 -3.79 -6.51
N HIS A 269 3.26 -3.57 -6.76
CA HIS A 269 4.32 -3.52 -5.77
C HIS A 269 5.19 -2.27 -5.94
N PRO A 270 4.62 -1.04 -5.79
CA PRO A 270 5.27 0.17 -6.30
C PRO A 270 6.64 0.47 -5.67
N VAL A 271 6.82 0.14 -4.38
CA VAL A 271 8.10 0.35 -3.69
C VAL A 271 9.19 -0.58 -4.22
N PHE A 272 8.87 -1.84 -4.54
CA PHE A 272 9.81 -2.73 -5.22
C PHE A 272 10.11 -2.21 -6.63
N ALA A 273 9.09 -1.74 -7.36
CA ALA A 273 9.28 -1.14 -8.69
C ALA A 273 10.23 0.06 -8.65
N SER A 274 10.12 0.94 -7.64
CA SER A 274 11.03 2.08 -7.44
C SER A 274 12.48 1.63 -7.29
N ARG A 275 12.74 0.57 -6.51
CA ARG A 275 14.09 0.01 -6.34
C ARG A 275 14.62 -0.63 -7.62
N LEU A 276 13.78 -1.36 -8.34
CA LEU A 276 14.14 -1.91 -9.64
C LEU A 276 14.45 -0.80 -10.65
N LYS A 277 13.61 0.25 -10.72
CA LYS A 277 13.87 1.42 -11.58
C LYS A 277 15.18 2.13 -11.22
N LYS A 278 15.53 2.22 -9.94
CA LYS A 278 16.84 2.73 -9.50
C LYS A 278 17.98 1.90 -10.10
N ARG A 279 17.89 0.56 -10.03
CA ARG A 279 18.92 -0.33 -10.59
C ARG A 279 19.00 -0.26 -12.12
N LEU A 280 17.86 -0.15 -12.80
CA LEU A 280 17.82 0.00 -14.27
C LEU A 280 18.51 1.29 -14.73
N ARG A 281 18.32 2.41 -14.03
CA ARG A 281 19.04 3.67 -14.30
C ARG A 281 20.56 3.56 -14.08
N GLN A 282 21.02 2.55 -13.35
CA GLN A 282 22.45 2.27 -13.15
C GLN A 282 23.03 1.30 -14.20
N GLY A 283 22.25 0.92 -15.22
CA GLY A 283 22.72 0.14 -16.36
C GLY A 283 22.30 -1.33 -16.38
N ALA A 284 21.52 -1.80 -15.39
CA ALA A 284 20.95 -3.14 -15.46
C ALA A 284 19.93 -3.26 -16.61
N LYS A 285 19.83 -4.46 -17.18
CA LYS A 285 18.95 -4.74 -18.32
C LYS A 285 17.57 -5.22 -17.86
N LEU A 286 16.54 -4.97 -18.66
CA LEU A 286 15.18 -5.41 -18.41
C LEU A 286 14.67 -6.26 -19.58
N ILE A 287 14.04 -7.39 -19.27
CA ILE A 287 13.29 -8.21 -20.22
C ILE A 287 11.88 -8.40 -19.66
N VAL A 288 10.86 -8.08 -20.45
CA VAL A 288 9.45 -8.20 -20.04
C VAL A 288 8.71 -9.17 -20.95
N LEU A 289 8.12 -10.20 -20.37
CA LEU A 289 7.36 -11.25 -21.04
C LEU A 289 5.87 -11.14 -20.69
N ASP A 290 5.34 -9.92 -20.83
CA ASP A 290 3.93 -9.63 -20.63
C ASP A 290 3.25 -9.42 -22.00
N PRO A 291 2.02 -9.90 -22.20
CA PRO A 291 1.27 -9.65 -23.44
C PRO A 291 0.77 -8.19 -23.56
N ARG A 292 0.97 -7.37 -22.52
CA ARG A 292 0.54 -5.98 -22.45
C ARG A 292 1.71 -5.11 -22.03
N ARG A 293 1.95 -4.02 -22.75
CA ARG A 293 2.94 -3.01 -22.33
C ARG A 293 2.56 -2.44 -20.96
N THR A 294 3.52 -2.42 -20.04
CA THR A 294 3.38 -1.86 -18.68
C THR A 294 4.29 -0.65 -18.50
N GLU A 295 4.08 0.11 -17.44
CA GLU A 295 4.87 1.28 -17.04
C GLU A 295 6.29 0.90 -16.56
N MET A 296 6.62 -0.39 -16.54
CA MET A 296 7.99 -0.88 -16.39
C MET A 296 8.79 -0.76 -17.69
N VAL A 297 8.14 -0.91 -18.85
CA VAL A 297 8.79 -1.02 -20.16
C VAL A 297 9.15 0.35 -20.74
N LYS A 298 8.35 1.38 -20.42
CA LYS A 298 8.59 2.75 -20.86
C LYS A 298 8.42 3.73 -19.72
N SER A 299 9.52 4.36 -19.31
CA SER A 299 9.52 5.52 -18.42
C SER A 299 10.77 6.37 -18.67
N ALA A 300 10.90 7.52 -18.01
CA ALA A 300 12.13 8.31 -18.08
C ALA A 300 13.36 7.42 -17.81
N HIS A 301 14.29 7.39 -18.77
CA HIS A 301 15.53 6.60 -18.75
C HIS A 301 15.39 5.06 -18.81
N ILE A 302 14.21 4.53 -19.11
CA ILE A 302 13.97 3.09 -19.23
C ILE A 302 13.17 2.79 -20.51
N GLU A 303 13.76 1.99 -21.38
CA GLU A 303 13.14 1.43 -22.57
C GLU A 303 13.56 -0.05 -22.70
N ALA A 304 12.60 -0.95 -22.86
CA ALA A 304 12.81 -2.40 -22.94
C ALA A 304 11.90 -3.05 -23.99
#